data_AF-A0A0U3A9D4-F1
#
_entry.id   AF-A0A0U3A9D4-F1
#
_cell.length_a   1.000
_cell.length_b   1.000
_cell.length_c   1.000
_cell.angle_alpha   90.00
_cell.angle_beta   90.00
_cell.angle_gamma   90.00
#
_symmetry.space_group_name_H-M   'P 1'
#
loop_
_entity.id
_entity.type
_entity.pdbx_description
1 polymer ?
#
loop_
_entity_poly.entity_id
_entity_poly.type
_entity_poly.pdbx_seq_one_letter_code
_entity_poly.pdbx_strand_id
1 'polypeptide(L)'
;MFRLKSFRQLNKKRTLTVIWSLVLLCWLGMAAALLLSADKNITLAVVAVVAVITEVAFWFTALILGVAMVDARKAVVSKVTGFFNKPAKTV
;
A
#
# COMPACT_ATOMS: atom_id res chain seq x y z
N MET A 1 -11.07 -21.10 -8.19
CA MET A 1 -11.37 -20.20 -7.05
C MET A 1 -10.06 -19.90 -6.30
N PHE A 2 -9.23 -19.00 -6.83
CA PHE A 2 -7.85 -18.79 -6.36
C PHE A 2 -7.79 -17.87 -5.12
N ARG A 3 -7.28 -18.43 -4.02
CA ARG A 3 -6.45 -17.81 -2.95
C ARG A 3 -6.81 -16.40 -2.39
N LEU A 4 -8.08 -16.08 -2.12
CA LEU A 4 -8.42 -14.86 -1.37
C LEU A 4 -8.08 -14.90 0.14
N LYS A 5 -7.77 -16.07 0.72
CA LYS A 5 -7.42 -16.18 2.15
C LYS A 5 -5.99 -15.69 2.50
N SER A 6 -5.06 -15.68 1.54
CA SER A 6 -3.64 -15.34 1.84
C SER A 6 -3.41 -13.86 2.11
N PHE A 7 -4.21 -12.97 1.51
CA PHE A 7 -4.08 -11.51 1.70
C PHE A 7 -4.51 -11.04 3.09
N ARG A 8 -5.27 -11.84 3.83
CA ARG A 8 -5.72 -11.50 5.19
C ARG A 8 -4.62 -11.67 6.25
N GLN A 9 -3.62 -12.52 5.99
CA GLN A 9 -2.49 -12.83 6.89
C GLN A 9 -1.24 -12.00 6.58
N LEU A 10 -1.19 -11.32 5.44
CA LEU A 10 -0.12 -10.38 5.14
C LEU A 10 -0.25 -9.19 6.08
N ASN A 11 0.71 -9.10 7.00
CA ASN A 11 0.79 -8.02 7.98
C ASN A 11 0.89 -6.70 7.20
N LYS A 12 -0.23 -5.97 7.06
CA LYS A 12 -0.38 -4.82 6.13
C LYS A 12 0.76 -3.82 6.26
N LYS A 13 1.24 -3.62 7.49
CA LYS A 13 2.42 -2.81 7.81
C LYS A 13 3.69 -3.32 7.12
N ARG A 14 3.97 -4.62 7.20
CA ARG A 14 5.15 -5.27 6.61
C ARG A 14 5.15 -5.17 5.09
N THR A 15 4.01 -5.37 4.44
CA THR A 15 3.89 -5.21 2.97
C THR A 15 4.18 -3.76 2.56
N LEU A 16 3.61 -2.79 3.27
CA LEU A 16 3.90 -1.37 3.02
C LEU A 16 5.38 -1.06 3.23
N THR A 17 5.97 -1.55 4.33
CA THR A 17 7.40 -1.35 4.63
C THR A 17 8.29 -1.92 3.53
N VAL A 18 7.97 -3.11 3.00
CA VAL A 18 8.74 -3.72 1.91
C VAL A 18 8.65 -2.88 0.64
N ILE A 19 7.45 -2.46 0.23
CA ILE A 19 7.25 -1.61 -0.96
C ILE A 19 8.05 -0.31 -0.83
N TRP A 20 7.92 0.39 0.30
CA TRP A 20 8.62 1.65 0.54
C TRP A 20 10.14 1.48 0.69
N SER A 21 10.61 0.36 1.25
CA SER A 21 12.05 0.06 1.31
C SER A 21 12.65 -0.15 -0.08
N LEU A 22 11.89 -0.76 -1.00
CA LEU A 22 12.31 -0.93 -2.39
C LEU A 22 12.40 0.42 -3.11
N VAL A 23 11.40 1.29 -2.89
CA VAL A 23 11.38 2.65 -3.43
C VAL A 23 12.59 3.45 -2.92
N LEU A 24 12.89 3.36 -1.62
CA LEU A 24 14.07 3.98 -1.02
C LEU A 24 15.38 3.50 -1.67
N LEU A 25 15.50 2.19 -1.92
CA LEU A 25 16.65 1.63 -2.64
C LEU A 25 16.76 2.17 -4.07
N CYS A 26 15.64 2.29 -4.79
CA CYS A 26 15.62 2.89 -6.13
C CYS A 26 16.04 4.37 -6.10
N TRP A 27 15.64 5.14 -5.08
CA TRP A 27 16.10 6.51 -4.88
C TRP A 27 17.59 6.61 -4.62
N LEU A 28 18.16 5.69 -3.83
CA LEU A 28 19.61 5.64 -3.61
C LEU A 28 20.36 5.33 -4.91
N GLY A 29 19.86 4.39 -5.71
CA GLY A 29 20.41 4.08 -7.05
C GLY A 29 20.33 5.28 -7.99
N MET A 30 19.22 6.03 -7.96
CA MET A 30 19.06 7.27 -8.74
C MET A 30 20.03 8.36 -8.30
N ALA A 31 20.20 8.56 -6.99
CA ALA A 31 21.15 9.54 -6.45
C ALA A 31 22.59 9.20 -6.86
N ALA A 32 22.97 7.93 -6.80
CA ALA A 32 24.26 7.47 -7.30
C ALA A 32 24.41 7.73 -8.82
N ALA A 33 23.39 7.40 -9.62
CA ALA A 33 23.41 7.66 -11.06
C ALA A 33 23.56 9.14 -11.39
N LEU A 34 22.88 10.03 -10.64
CA LEU A 34 22.97 11.49 -10.80
C LEU A 34 24.35 12.05 -10.46
N LEU A 35 25.06 11.46 -9.50
CA LEU A 35 26.38 11.92 -9.06
C LEU A 35 27.52 11.39 -9.93
N LEU A 36 27.36 10.21 -10.54
CA LEU A 36 28.39 9.56 -11.36
C LEU A 36 28.21 9.71 -12.87
N SER A 37 27.01 9.98 -13.38
CA SER A 37 26.75 10.04 -14.83
C SER A 37 27.06 11.43 -15.40
N ALA A 38 28.01 11.50 -16.34
CA ALA A 38 28.22 12.68 -17.19
C ALA A 38 27.18 12.79 -18.32
N ASP A 39 26.51 11.68 -18.65
CA ASP A 39 25.55 11.58 -19.75
C ASP A 39 24.12 11.88 -19.31
N LYS A 40 23.56 12.96 -19.85
CA LYS A 40 22.23 13.47 -19.50
C LYS A 40 21.11 12.49 -19.89
N ASN A 41 21.28 11.75 -20.98
CA ASN A 41 20.28 10.79 -21.47
C ASN A 41 20.11 9.59 -20.53
N ILE A 42 21.20 9.08 -19.97
CA ILE A 42 21.18 7.96 -19.02
C ILE A 42 20.51 8.41 -17.72
N THR A 43 20.85 9.60 -17.26
CA THR A 43 20.25 10.20 -16.06
C THR A 43 18.73 10.36 -16.20
N LEU A 44 18.26 10.89 -17.33
CA LEU A 44 16.82 11.04 -17.61
C LEU A 44 16.09 9.69 -17.61
N ALA A 45 16.67 8.66 -18.23
CA ALA A 45 16.08 7.33 -18.26
C ALA A 45 15.95 6.73 -16.84
N VAL A 46 16.99 6.86 -16.01
CA VAL A 46 16.97 6.36 -14.63
C VAL A 46 15.91 7.08 -13.79
N VAL A 47 15.82 8.41 -13.88
CA VAL A 47 14.81 9.21 -13.17
C VAL A 47 13.40 8.82 -13.60
N ALA A 48 13.17 8.62 -14.92
CA ALA A 48 11.87 8.21 -15.44
C ALA A 48 11.44 6.83 -14.91
N VAL A 49 12.35 5.85 -14.88
CA VAL A 49 12.06 4.52 -14.33
C VAL A 49 11.72 4.62 -12.84
N VAL A 50 12.48 5.41 -12.09
CA VAL A 50 12.23 5.62 -10.66
C VAL A 50 10.87 6.29 -10.42
N ALA A 51 10.49 7.25 -11.25
CA ALA A 51 9.19 7.91 -11.20
C ALA A 51 8.04 6.90 -11.40
N VAL A 52 8.13 6.05 -12.42
CA VAL A 52 7.12 5.00 -12.67
C VAL A 52 7.02 4.03 -11.49
N ILE A 53 8.15 3.61 -10.91
CA ILE A 53 8.17 2.72 -9.73
C ILE A 53 7.48 3.39 -8.54
N THR A 54 7.72 4.69 -8.31
CA THR A 54 7.06 5.43 -7.23
C THR A 54 5.56 5.55 -7.44
N GLU A 55 5.09 5.82 -8.66
CA GLU A 55 3.66 5.86 -8.95
C GLU A 55 3.00 4.51 -8.66
N VAL A 56 3.57 3.42 -9.15
CA VAL A 56 3.05 2.07 -8.90
C VAL A 56 2.97 1.78 -7.39
N ALA A 57 3.99 2.16 -6.61
CA ALA A 57 3.99 2.02 -5.16
C ALA A 57 2.87 2.81 -4.47
N PHE A 58 2.57 4.02 -4.96
CA PHE A 58 1.44 4.82 -4.49
C PHE A 58 0.09 4.15 -4.78
N TRP A 59 -0.10 3.61 -5.98
CA TRP A 59 -1.33 2.90 -6.35
C TRP A 59 -1.54 1.65 -5.48
N PHE A 60 -0.48 0.87 -5.22
CA PHE A 60 -0.56 -0.26 -4.29
C PHE A 60 -0.88 0.17 -2.86
N THR A 61 -0.30 1.26 -2.39
CA THR A 61 -0.61 1.82 -1.06
C THR A 61 -2.08 2.23 -0.96
N ALA A 62 -2.60 2.92 -1.99
CA ALA A 62 -4.00 3.32 -2.08
C ALA A 62 -4.94 2.11 -2.10
N LEU A 63 -4.62 1.04 -2.85
CA LEU A 63 -5.39 -0.20 -2.87
C LEU A 63 -5.42 -0.87 -1.48
N ILE A 64 -4.28 -0.98 -0.80
CA ILE A 64 -4.18 -1.60 0.52
C ILE A 64 -5.00 -0.81 1.56
N LEU A 65 -4.89 0.53 1.54
CA LEU A 65 -5.64 1.41 2.42
C LEU A 65 -7.14 1.39 2.09
N GLY A 66 -7.51 1.40 0.81
CA GLY A 66 -8.90 1.34 0.36
C GLY A 66 -9.61 0.07 0.84
N VAL A 67 -8.97 -1.09 0.68
CA VAL A 67 -9.49 -2.36 1.21
C VAL A 67 -9.61 -2.32 2.74
N ALA A 68 -8.62 -1.74 3.43
CA ALA A 68 -8.67 -1.60 4.89
C ALA A 68 -9.82 -0.68 5.36
N MET A 69 -10.12 0.41 4.63
CA MET A 69 -11.25 1.29 4.95
C MET A 69 -12.60 0.61 4.73
N VAL A 70 -12.74 -0.19 3.66
CA VAL A 70 -13.97 -0.95 3.41
C VAL A 70 -14.20 -2.00 4.51
N ASP A 71 -13.14 -2.74 4.90
CA ASP A 71 -13.19 -3.66 6.04
C ASP A 71 -13.59 -2.95 7.33
N ALA A 72 -13.01 -1.77 7.60
CA ALA A 72 -13.31 -0.96 8.78
C ALA A 72 -14.77 -0.47 8.77
N ARG A 73 -15.27 0.06 7.64
CA ARG A 73 -16.68 0.45 7.52
C ARG A 73 -17.61 -0.72 7.77
N LYS A 74 -17.31 -1.90 7.22
CA LYS A 74 -18.14 -3.09 7.44
C LYS A 74 -18.13 -3.53 8.90
N ALA A 75 -17.00 -3.45 9.59
CA ALA A 75 -16.89 -3.75 11.01
C ALA A 75 -17.63 -2.73 11.88
N VAL A 76 -17.55 -1.43 11.56
CA VAL A 76 -18.27 -0.36 12.25
C VAL A 76 -19.78 -0.52 12.04
N VAL A 77 -20.22 -0.68 10.80
CA VAL A 77 -21.64 -0.89 10.48
C VAL A 77 -22.15 -2.14 11.20
N SER A 78 -21.46 -3.28 11.13
CA SER A 78 -21.86 -4.50 11.83
C SER A 78 -22.00 -4.31 13.36
N LYS A 79 -21.09 -3.56 13.99
CA LYS A 79 -21.20 -3.24 15.42
C LYS A 79 -22.39 -2.33 15.72
N VAL A 80 -22.63 -1.32 14.89
CA VAL A 80 -23.74 -0.39 15.06
C VAL A 80 -25.08 -1.10 14.84
N THR A 81 -25.25 -1.87 13.77
CA THR A 81 -26.49 -2.62 13.51
C THR A 81 -26.70 -3.71 14.56
N GLY A 82 -25.64 -4.38 15.02
CA GLY A 82 -25.71 -5.36 16.09
C GLY A 82 -26.01 -4.76 17.47
N PHE A 83 -25.66 -3.49 17.69
CA PHE A 83 -26.03 -2.75 18.90
C PHE A 83 -27.52 -2.39 18.90
N PHE A 84 -28.04 -1.90 17.77
CA PHE A 84 -29.48 -1.59 17.62
C PHE A 84 -30.38 -2.83 17.58
N ASN A 85 -29.85 -3.99 17.16
CA ASN A 85 -30.62 -5.23 17.09
C ASN A 85 -30.55 -6.09 18.38
N LYS A 86 -30.04 -5.54 19.50
CA LYS A 86 -30.18 -6.21 20.80
C LYS A 86 -31.63 -6.05 21.28
N PRO A 87 -32.43 -7.13 21.40
CA PRO A 87 -33.74 -7.02 22.03
C PRO A 87 -33.51 -6.53 23.46
N ALA A 88 -34.27 -5.50 23.86
CA ALA A 88 -34.32 -5.03 25.23
C ALA A 88 -34.56 -6.27 26.11
N LYS A 89 -33.61 -6.57 27.01
CA LYS A 89 -33.83 -7.57 28.05
C LYS A 89 -35.03 -7.09 28.85
N THR A 90 -36.19 -7.70 28.62
CA THR A 90 -37.31 -7.70 29.54
C THR A 90 -36.82 -8.38 30.81
N VAL A 91 -36.51 -7.55 31.82
CA VAL A 91 -36.37 -7.97 33.21
C VAL A 91 -37.76 -8.17 33.77
#